data_AF-A0AAD0YCC4-F1
#
_entry.id   AF-A0AAD0YCC4-F1
#
_cell.length_a   1.000
_cell.length_b   1.000
_cell.length_c   1.000
_cell.angle_alpha   90.00
_cell.angle_beta   90.00
_cell.angle_gamma   90.00
#
_symmetry.space_group_name_H-M   'P 1'
#
loop_
_entity.id
_entity.type
_entity.pdbx_description
1 polymer ?
#
loop_
_entity_poly.entity_id
_entity_poly.type
_entity_poly.pdbx_seq_one_letter_code
_entity_poly.pdbx_strand_id
1 'polypeptide(L)'
;MEILGDLKKEVQEGNTPSEDRVKDFANKLFPMEAIVNLHYKTIIKGELLGNTISFDGRPHVGMKKAVTSESGMKGYLVEESEEEKSIYKWKDGNFTEADHELSALWRMTTTQADLLEQLKKSLKPDKFLKFVDFKELDKYVTEVLNDPNIQEFLLISLLENYDIEADVAVQIFGRWYQSGNPLIKEFAPYAFHCLRVDSLFLFGLTSGLIGTRPTNRVDLEYFYYLPFGNVFTSSDKFHKSLIPLLLREDQKFIVGQELKEDLKNIVTFLNTLKTDERKKYKNVPPIIESSFTFQLWKEFFNYPINSNWNRELSEAGKEMMKEKMQEFERALEGDSINLESGDDAEFIVKKSWLSKSDPCFCGSGKKVIDCCISNEKFNEIALEEIRKKIKKDIISSYSKADHVRFSHGNGTELPAIIFVYKISDLDPNGLNGLIRFYQNEELKISASLDGIMITISFIGNNGNENITLPPLPFNPRQLESFLEKKYSKISILDGLISPQNARDVIIIIPEEGAPPKQIIIKEIELYSTDD
;
A
#
# COMPACT_ATOMS: atom_id res chain seq x y z
N MET A 1 -7.57 4.26 -7.17
CA MET A 1 -8.75 5.06 -6.76
C MET A 1 -10.00 4.79 -7.60
N GLU A 2 -9.90 4.54 -8.91
CA GLU A 2 -11.11 4.35 -9.76
C GLU A 2 -12.05 3.24 -9.27
N ILE A 3 -11.52 2.10 -8.82
CA ILE A 3 -12.31 0.99 -8.27
C ILE A 3 -13.18 1.46 -7.08
N LEU A 4 -12.64 2.30 -6.19
CA LEU A 4 -13.38 2.84 -5.05
C LEU A 4 -14.54 3.75 -5.50
N GLY A 5 -14.39 4.47 -6.61
CA GLY A 5 -15.43 5.34 -7.16
C GLY A 5 -16.71 4.60 -7.62
N ASP A 6 -16.62 3.29 -7.84
CA ASP A 6 -17.79 2.46 -8.14
C ASP A 6 -18.64 2.15 -6.89
N LEU A 7 -18.10 2.31 -5.67
CA LEU A 7 -18.81 2.06 -4.40
C LEU A 7 -20.06 2.94 -4.23
N LYS A 8 -20.02 4.20 -4.68
CA LYS A 8 -21.15 5.14 -4.65
C LYS A 8 -21.84 5.30 -6.02
N LYS A 9 -21.64 4.37 -6.94
CA LYS A 9 -22.37 4.37 -8.20
C LYS A 9 -23.84 4.04 -7.95
N GLU A 10 -24.75 4.80 -8.56
CA GLU A 10 -26.16 4.42 -8.57
C GLU A 10 -26.35 3.17 -9.42
N VAL A 11 -27.03 2.18 -8.85
CA VAL A 11 -27.27 0.89 -9.48
C VAL A 11 -28.78 0.79 -9.75
N GLN A 12 -29.16 0.53 -11.00
CA GLN A 12 -30.57 0.27 -11.33
C GLN A 12 -31.02 -1.06 -10.71
N GLU A 13 -32.28 -1.13 -10.32
CA GLU A 13 -32.90 -2.31 -9.71
C GLU A 13 -32.67 -3.56 -10.57
N GLY A 14 -32.14 -4.63 -9.94
CA GLY A 14 -31.77 -5.89 -10.61
C GLY A 14 -30.30 -6.05 -11.03
N ASN A 15 -29.47 -5.01 -10.90
CA ASN A 15 -28.03 -5.11 -11.14
C ASN A 15 -27.24 -5.41 -9.86
N THR A 16 -26.01 -5.91 -10.02
CA THR A 16 -25.08 -6.20 -8.91
C THR A 16 -24.85 -4.96 -8.04
N PRO A 17 -25.01 -5.07 -6.70
CA PRO A 17 -24.72 -3.97 -5.78
C PRO A 17 -23.33 -3.38 -5.97
N SER A 18 -23.18 -2.08 -5.71
CA SER A 18 -21.92 -1.36 -5.88
C SER A 18 -20.78 -1.96 -5.06
N GLU A 19 -21.05 -2.35 -3.82
CA GLU A 19 -20.08 -3.05 -2.96
C GLU A 19 -19.61 -4.36 -3.58
N ASP A 20 -20.53 -5.20 -4.06
CA ASP A 20 -20.19 -6.49 -4.69
C ASP A 20 -19.38 -6.30 -5.97
N ARG A 21 -19.63 -5.21 -6.70
CA ARG A 21 -18.84 -4.84 -7.88
C ARG A 21 -17.42 -4.43 -7.51
N VAL A 22 -17.27 -3.62 -6.46
CA VAL A 22 -15.95 -3.25 -5.93
C VAL A 22 -15.19 -4.49 -5.43
N LYS A 23 -15.87 -5.40 -4.71
CA LYS A 23 -15.32 -6.69 -4.30
C LYS A 23 -14.86 -7.52 -5.50
N ASP A 24 -15.67 -7.62 -6.56
CA ASP A 24 -15.31 -8.36 -7.77
C ASP A 24 -14.07 -7.79 -8.47
N PHE A 25 -13.94 -6.46 -8.53
CA PHE A 25 -12.72 -5.84 -9.08
C PHE A 25 -11.51 -6.04 -8.18
N ALA A 26 -11.65 -5.87 -6.87
CA ALA A 26 -10.57 -6.09 -5.92
C ALA A 26 -10.09 -7.56 -5.98
N ASN A 27 -11.00 -8.51 -6.17
CA ASN A 27 -10.68 -9.94 -6.30
C ASN A 27 -9.93 -10.31 -7.59
N LYS A 28 -9.85 -9.40 -8.56
CA LYS A 28 -9.02 -9.55 -9.78
C LYS A 28 -7.62 -8.97 -9.61
N LEU A 29 -7.36 -8.29 -8.49
CA LEU A 29 -6.06 -7.73 -8.15
C LEU A 29 -5.38 -8.63 -7.11
N PHE A 30 -4.13 -9.00 -7.39
CA PHE A 30 -3.31 -9.84 -6.52
C PHE A 30 -2.05 -9.06 -6.16
N PRO A 31 -2.04 -8.27 -5.07
CA PRO A 31 -0.86 -7.50 -4.68
C PRO A 31 0.41 -8.34 -4.40
N MET A 32 0.27 -9.65 -4.19
CA MET A 32 1.41 -10.59 -4.18
C MET A 32 2.14 -10.65 -5.54
N GLU A 33 1.42 -10.50 -6.65
CA GLU A 33 1.95 -10.59 -8.02
C GLU A 33 1.95 -9.22 -8.75
N ALA A 34 1.59 -8.14 -8.06
CA ALA A 34 1.59 -6.78 -8.60
C ALA A 34 2.53 -5.88 -7.81
N ILE A 35 2.87 -4.71 -8.37
CA ILE A 35 3.57 -3.65 -7.64
C ILE A 35 2.94 -2.31 -8.03
N VAL A 36 2.73 -1.44 -7.06
CA VAL A 36 2.12 -0.13 -7.28
C VAL A 36 3.21 0.88 -7.59
N ASN A 37 3.03 1.62 -8.69
CA ASN A 37 3.90 2.72 -9.08
C ASN A 37 3.70 3.90 -8.10
N LEU A 38 4.76 4.63 -7.80
CA LEU A 38 4.68 5.85 -7.01
C LEU A 38 3.75 6.84 -7.68
N HIS A 39 3.00 7.60 -6.87
CA HIS A 39 2.12 8.63 -7.41
C HIS A 39 2.90 9.64 -8.27
N TYR A 40 2.41 9.95 -9.48
CA TYR A 40 3.12 10.79 -10.45
C TYR A 40 3.59 12.14 -9.86
N LYS A 41 2.79 12.77 -8.99
CA LYS A 41 3.19 14.02 -8.29
C LYS A 41 4.48 13.85 -7.48
N THR A 42 4.62 12.73 -6.78
CA THR A 42 5.82 12.40 -6.01
C THR A 42 7.04 12.24 -6.92
N ILE A 43 6.84 11.58 -8.08
CA ILE A 43 7.90 11.39 -9.07
C ILE A 43 8.34 12.74 -9.68
N ILE A 44 7.39 13.60 -10.08
CA ILE A 44 7.67 14.95 -10.60
C ILE A 44 8.43 15.79 -9.59
N LYS A 45 7.95 15.84 -8.33
CA LYS A 45 8.60 16.57 -7.25
C LYS A 45 10.04 16.08 -7.03
N GLY A 46 10.23 14.77 -6.98
CA GLY A 46 11.54 14.16 -6.85
C GLY A 46 12.48 14.52 -8.00
N GLU A 47 12.01 14.43 -9.25
CA GLU A 47 12.83 14.74 -10.43
C GLU A 47 13.25 16.20 -10.49
N LEU A 48 12.31 17.12 -10.22
CA LEU A 48 12.61 18.56 -10.20
C LEU A 48 13.66 18.91 -9.13
N LEU A 49 13.66 18.19 -8.00
CA LEU A 49 14.66 18.29 -6.93
C LEU A 49 16.00 17.60 -7.26
N GLY A 50 16.08 16.83 -8.36
CA GLY A 50 17.32 16.25 -8.87
C GLY A 50 17.37 14.72 -8.89
N ASN A 51 16.30 14.01 -8.51
CA ASN A 51 16.25 12.56 -8.66
C ASN A 51 16.22 12.18 -10.15
N THR A 52 16.96 11.15 -10.54
CA THR A 52 16.94 10.66 -11.91
C THR A 52 15.78 9.70 -12.13
N ILE A 53 14.96 9.95 -13.16
CA ILE A 53 13.85 9.08 -13.54
C ILE A 53 14.18 8.34 -14.84
N SER A 54 14.14 7.00 -14.82
CA SER A 54 14.37 6.18 -16.01
C SER A 54 13.11 6.04 -16.86
N PHE A 55 13.29 6.07 -18.18
CA PHE A 55 12.25 5.90 -19.21
C PHE A 55 12.38 4.54 -19.90
N ASP A 56 12.54 3.48 -19.12
CA ASP A 56 12.88 2.13 -19.60
C ASP A 56 11.73 1.13 -19.44
N GLY A 57 10.51 1.64 -19.21
CA GLY A 57 9.33 0.82 -19.07
C GLY A 57 9.21 0.10 -17.72
N ARG A 58 10.08 0.39 -16.75
CA ARG A 58 9.98 -0.14 -15.38
C ARG A 58 9.18 0.81 -14.47
N PRO A 59 8.35 0.28 -13.56
CA PRO A 59 7.65 1.11 -12.57
C PRO A 59 8.63 1.72 -11.57
N HIS A 60 8.37 2.97 -11.15
CA HIS A 60 9.10 3.62 -10.05
C HIS A 60 8.39 3.32 -8.75
N VAL A 61 9.04 2.56 -7.88
CA VAL A 61 8.38 1.96 -6.72
C VAL A 61 8.94 2.55 -5.44
N GLY A 62 8.06 2.76 -4.45
CA GLY A 62 8.42 3.40 -3.18
C GLY A 62 9.34 2.51 -2.36
N MET A 63 10.62 2.89 -2.25
CA MET A 63 11.58 2.20 -1.41
C MET A 63 11.45 2.69 0.04
N LYS A 64 11.23 1.78 0.99
CA LYS A 64 11.17 2.11 2.41
C LYS A 64 12.56 2.39 2.97
N LYS A 65 13.51 1.51 2.66
CA LYS A 65 14.92 1.63 3.07
C LYS A 65 15.81 0.72 2.22
N ALA A 66 17.08 1.07 2.17
CA ALA A 66 18.13 0.15 1.73
C ALA A 66 18.65 -0.66 2.94
N VAL A 67 19.06 -1.89 2.69
CA VAL A 67 19.57 -2.83 3.71
C VAL A 67 20.80 -3.58 3.20
N THR A 68 21.62 -4.08 4.13
CA THR A 68 22.72 -4.99 3.84
C THR A 68 22.44 -6.35 4.48
N SER A 69 22.66 -7.43 3.73
CA SER A 69 22.53 -8.80 4.22
C SER A 69 23.77 -9.23 5.01
N GLU A 70 23.69 -10.38 5.71
CA GLU A 70 24.82 -10.93 6.47
C GLU A 70 26.03 -11.26 5.58
N SER A 71 25.80 -11.62 4.32
CA SER A 71 26.86 -11.83 3.33
C SER A 71 27.37 -10.55 2.66
N GLY A 72 26.91 -9.38 3.10
CA GLY A 72 27.33 -8.08 2.59
C GLY A 72 26.59 -7.63 1.33
N MET A 73 25.58 -8.39 0.88
CA MET A 73 24.81 -8.02 -0.30
C MET A 73 23.93 -6.81 0.00
N LYS A 74 23.78 -5.92 -0.98
CA LYS A 74 22.94 -4.71 -0.86
C LYS A 74 21.58 -4.95 -1.49
N GLY A 75 20.52 -4.47 -0.85
CA GLY A 75 19.17 -4.60 -1.37
C GLY A 75 18.20 -3.57 -0.86
N TYR A 76 17.00 -3.61 -1.41
CA TYR A 76 15.92 -2.70 -1.04
C TYR A 76 14.74 -3.41 -0.38
N LEU A 77 14.14 -2.72 0.58
CA LEU A 77 12.83 -3.07 1.12
C LEU A 77 11.74 -2.24 0.45
N VAL A 78 10.82 -2.91 -0.22
CA VAL A 78 9.56 -2.34 -0.71
C VAL A 78 8.47 -2.63 0.30
N GLU A 79 7.87 -1.57 0.83
CA GLU A 79 6.70 -1.69 1.70
C GLU A 79 5.43 -1.77 0.88
N GLU A 80 4.46 -2.49 1.43
CA GLU A 80 3.10 -2.48 0.91
C GLU A 80 2.50 -1.07 0.99
N SER A 81 2.02 -0.59 -0.15
CA SER A 81 1.36 0.70 -0.30
C SER A 81 -0.02 0.73 0.37
N GLU A 82 -0.55 1.93 0.63
CA GLU A 82 -1.91 2.08 1.18
C GLU A 82 -2.97 1.61 0.18
N GLU A 83 -2.70 1.72 -1.11
CA GLU A 83 -3.54 1.20 -2.19
C GLU A 83 -3.63 -0.33 -2.13
N GLU A 84 -2.50 -1.02 -1.94
CA GLU A 84 -2.47 -2.48 -1.80
C GLU A 84 -3.22 -2.95 -0.54
N LYS A 85 -3.01 -2.26 0.59
CA LYS A 85 -3.77 -2.51 1.83
C LYS A 85 -5.27 -2.35 1.62
N SER A 86 -5.68 -1.31 0.88
CA SER A 86 -7.09 -1.04 0.59
C SER A 86 -7.71 -2.11 -0.30
N ILE A 87 -6.96 -2.60 -1.31
CA ILE A 87 -7.41 -3.70 -2.17
C ILE A 87 -7.77 -4.93 -1.34
N TYR A 88 -6.94 -5.34 -0.36
CA TYR A 88 -7.24 -6.51 0.46
C TYR A 88 -8.51 -6.33 1.30
N LYS A 89 -8.71 -5.17 1.92
CA LYS A 89 -9.94 -4.87 2.67
C LYS A 89 -11.17 -4.97 1.77
N TRP A 90 -11.07 -4.41 0.56
CA TRP A 90 -12.16 -4.45 -0.41
C TRP A 90 -12.43 -5.86 -0.93
N LYS A 91 -11.43 -6.76 -1.01
CA LYS A 91 -11.64 -8.17 -1.39
C LYS A 91 -12.52 -8.91 -0.40
N ASP A 92 -12.30 -8.66 0.88
CA ASP A 92 -13.09 -9.22 1.99
C ASP A 92 -14.43 -8.50 2.17
N GLY A 93 -14.61 -7.38 1.47
CA GLY A 93 -15.82 -6.58 1.52
C GLY A 93 -15.93 -5.68 2.73
N ASN A 94 -14.79 -5.40 3.36
CA ASN A 94 -14.68 -4.48 4.48
C ASN A 94 -14.48 -3.06 3.95
N PHE A 95 -15.57 -2.31 3.91
CA PHE A 95 -15.58 -0.89 3.55
C PHE A 95 -15.74 -0.05 4.81
N THR A 96 -14.88 0.97 4.95
CA THR A 96 -14.99 1.95 6.03
C THR A 96 -15.93 3.09 5.65
N GLU A 97 -16.38 3.86 6.64
CA GLU A 97 -17.09 5.12 6.38
C GLU A 97 -16.23 6.09 5.54
N ALA A 98 -14.92 6.14 5.82
CA ALA A 98 -13.97 6.92 5.03
C ALA A 98 -13.92 6.46 3.55
N ASP A 99 -13.99 5.15 3.28
CA ASP A 99 -14.07 4.63 1.89
C ASP A 99 -15.33 5.14 1.17
N HIS A 100 -16.47 5.17 1.87
CA HIS A 100 -17.72 5.69 1.33
C HIS A 100 -17.67 7.20 1.07
N GLU A 101 -17.06 7.97 1.97
CA GLU A 101 -16.88 9.42 1.83
C GLU A 101 -15.90 9.74 0.69
N LEU A 102 -14.75 9.05 0.65
CA LEU A 102 -13.76 9.19 -0.43
C LEU A 102 -14.36 8.81 -1.79
N SER A 103 -15.18 7.75 -1.85
CA SER A 103 -15.90 7.36 -3.08
C SER A 103 -16.88 8.45 -3.52
N ALA A 104 -17.65 9.02 -2.59
CA ALA A 104 -18.59 10.11 -2.87
C ALA A 104 -17.84 11.35 -3.37
N LEU A 105 -16.77 11.74 -2.69
CA LEU A 105 -15.91 12.86 -3.08
C LEU A 105 -15.30 12.62 -4.46
N TRP A 106 -14.75 11.43 -4.72
CA TRP A 106 -14.19 11.05 -6.01
C TRP A 106 -15.24 11.20 -7.12
N ARG A 107 -16.47 10.70 -6.94
CA ARG A 107 -17.54 10.89 -7.94
C ARG A 107 -17.90 12.36 -8.11
N MET A 108 -18.03 13.11 -7.01
CA MET A 108 -18.33 14.54 -7.07
C MET A 108 -17.27 15.30 -7.87
N THR A 109 -15.98 15.00 -7.71
CA THR A 109 -14.91 15.73 -8.41
C THR A 109 -14.71 15.25 -9.85
N THR A 110 -14.90 13.96 -10.13
CA THR A 110 -14.60 13.35 -11.44
C THR A 110 -15.78 13.29 -12.42
N THR A 111 -17.02 13.42 -11.93
CA THR A 111 -18.23 13.36 -12.76
C THR A 111 -18.97 14.69 -12.88
N GLN A 112 -18.38 15.78 -12.38
CA GLN A 112 -18.91 17.13 -12.60
C GLN A 112 -19.01 17.43 -14.10
N ALA A 113 -20.25 17.45 -14.60
CA ALA A 113 -20.57 17.58 -16.01
C ALA A 113 -19.96 18.84 -16.65
N ASP A 114 -19.92 19.93 -15.90
CA ASP A 114 -19.50 21.24 -16.40
C ASP A 114 -18.02 21.54 -16.15
N LEU A 115 -17.25 20.67 -15.47
CA LEU A 115 -15.87 20.99 -15.06
C LEU A 115 -15.00 21.35 -16.27
N LEU A 116 -14.99 20.50 -17.31
CA LEU A 116 -14.20 20.73 -18.51
C LEU A 116 -14.77 21.84 -19.40
N GLU A 117 -16.09 22.04 -19.38
CA GLU A 117 -16.74 23.18 -20.06
C GLU A 117 -16.35 24.51 -19.39
N GLN A 118 -16.32 24.56 -18.06
CA GLN A 118 -15.88 25.71 -17.28
C GLN A 118 -14.39 25.96 -17.48
N LEU A 119 -13.56 24.92 -17.45
CA LEU A 119 -12.14 25.02 -17.76
C LEU A 119 -11.95 25.62 -19.16
N LYS A 120 -12.60 25.04 -20.18
CA LYS A 120 -12.56 25.55 -21.56
C LYS A 120 -12.99 27.01 -21.66
N LYS A 121 -14.03 27.42 -20.93
CA LYS A 121 -14.49 28.83 -20.87
C LYS A 121 -13.50 29.74 -20.14
N SER A 122 -12.85 29.25 -19.07
CA SER A 122 -11.91 30.02 -18.26
C SER A 122 -10.60 30.33 -18.99
N LEU A 123 -10.17 29.41 -19.87
CA LEU A 123 -8.94 29.54 -20.66
C LEU A 123 -9.00 30.66 -21.72
N LYS A 124 -10.16 31.31 -21.90
CA LYS A 124 -10.44 32.50 -22.75
C LYS A 124 -9.32 32.88 -23.73
N PRO A 125 -9.07 32.11 -24.80
CA PRO A 125 -8.14 32.58 -25.81
C PRO A 125 -8.82 33.70 -26.61
N ASP A 126 -8.18 34.86 -26.73
CA ASP A 126 -8.64 35.99 -27.57
C ASP A 126 -8.89 35.56 -29.03
N LYS A 127 -8.27 34.45 -29.44
CA LYS A 127 -8.53 33.73 -30.68
C LYS A 127 -8.39 32.23 -30.42
N PHE A 128 -9.47 31.47 -30.59
CA PHE A 128 -9.40 30.01 -30.54
C PHE A 128 -8.40 29.51 -31.58
N LEU A 129 -7.30 28.93 -31.11
CA LEU A 129 -6.43 28.12 -31.95
C LEU A 129 -7.25 26.92 -32.41
N LYS A 130 -7.32 26.71 -33.73
CA LYS A 130 -7.97 25.55 -34.32
C LYS A 130 -6.91 24.73 -35.01
N PHE A 131 -6.99 23.43 -34.79
CA PHE A 131 -6.14 22.44 -35.43
C PHE A 131 -7.04 21.51 -36.25
N VAL A 132 -6.56 21.11 -37.43
CA VAL A 132 -7.28 20.20 -38.32
C VAL A 132 -7.31 18.79 -37.73
N ASP A 133 -6.20 18.35 -37.14
CA ASP A 133 -6.04 17.03 -36.56
C ASP A 133 -5.06 17.02 -35.38
N PHE A 134 -4.91 15.85 -34.75
CA PHE A 134 -4.00 15.64 -33.63
C PHE A 134 -2.52 15.78 -34.00
N LYS A 135 -2.15 15.65 -35.28
CA LYS A 135 -0.77 15.78 -35.74
C LYS A 135 -0.36 17.25 -35.81
N GLU A 136 -1.26 18.12 -36.26
CA GLU A 136 -1.06 19.58 -36.22
C GLU A 136 -0.99 20.09 -34.79
N LEU A 137 -1.87 19.61 -33.91
CA LEU A 137 -1.84 19.90 -32.48
C LEU A 137 -0.49 19.50 -31.85
N ASP A 138 -0.01 18.28 -32.11
CA ASP A 138 1.26 17.79 -31.57
C ASP A 138 2.45 18.62 -32.01
N LYS A 139 2.47 19.01 -33.30
CA LYS A 139 3.49 19.91 -33.84
C LYS A 139 3.50 21.25 -33.10
N TYR A 140 2.32 21.86 -32.92
CA TYR A 140 2.19 23.13 -32.22
C TYR A 140 2.64 23.03 -30.75
N VAL A 141 2.20 22.01 -30.02
CA VAL A 141 2.61 21.77 -28.62
C VAL A 141 4.12 21.59 -28.53
N THR A 142 4.71 20.83 -29.45
CA THR A 142 6.16 20.63 -29.50
C THR A 142 6.90 21.94 -29.75
N GLU A 143 6.40 22.82 -30.62
CA GLU A 143 7.00 24.13 -30.86
C GLU A 143 6.94 25.02 -29.61
N VAL A 144 5.79 25.09 -28.94
CA VAL A 144 5.61 25.89 -27.71
C VAL A 144 6.55 25.39 -26.61
N LEU A 145 6.56 24.09 -26.32
CA LEU A 145 7.35 23.54 -25.21
C LEU A 145 8.87 23.63 -25.43
N ASN A 146 9.31 23.77 -26.68
CA ASN A 146 10.72 23.95 -27.03
C ASN A 146 11.14 25.43 -27.16
N ASP A 147 10.25 26.41 -26.94
CA ASP A 147 10.61 27.83 -26.99
C ASP A 147 11.45 28.21 -25.75
N PRO A 148 12.73 28.62 -25.92
CA PRO A 148 13.59 29.01 -24.80
C PRO A 148 13.07 30.21 -24.00
N ASN A 149 12.24 31.06 -24.59
CA ASN A 149 11.80 32.32 -23.98
C ASN A 149 10.70 32.14 -22.93
N ILE A 150 10.04 30.98 -22.90
CA ILE A 150 8.91 30.71 -21.99
C ILE A 150 9.22 29.64 -20.94
N GLN A 151 10.45 29.13 -20.86
CA GLN A 151 10.80 28.02 -19.97
C GLN A 151 10.54 28.33 -18.50
N GLU A 152 10.77 29.57 -18.06
CA GLU A 152 10.43 30.00 -16.69
C GLU A 152 8.92 29.93 -16.43
N PHE A 153 8.11 30.40 -17.39
CA PHE A 153 6.64 30.31 -17.29
C PHE A 153 6.14 28.86 -17.29
N LEU A 154 6.75 27.99 -18.12
CA LEU A 154 6.44 26.57 -18.13
C LEU A 154 6.80 25.89 -16.80
N LEU A 155 7.91 26.29 -16.18
CA LEU A 155 8.30 25.80 -14.86
C LEU A 155 7.33 26.26 -13.77
N ILE A 156 6.92 27.54 -13.77
CA ILE A 156 5.87 28.04 -12.87
C ILE A 156 4.59 27.22 -13.04
N SER A 157 4.15 27.01 -14.29
CA SER A 157 2.94 26.25 -14.61
C SER A 157 3.02 24.81 -14.09
N LEU A 158 4.19 24.17 -14.19
CA LEU A 158 4.42 22.84 -13.60
C LEU A 158 4.25 22.86 -12.09
N LEU A 159 4.89 23.81 -11.39
CA LEU A 159 4.84 23.88 -9.94
C LEU A 159 3.40 24.10 -9.44
N GLU A 160 2.64 24.95 -10.12
CA GLU A 160 1.23 25.22 -9.82
C GLU A 160 0.33 23.99 -10.12
N ASN A 161 0.47 23.39 -11.30
CA ASN A 161 -0.40 22.28 -11.73
C ASN A 161 -0.23 20.99 -10.90
N TYR A 162 0.94 20.82 -10.29
CA TYR A 162 1.28 19.63 -9.49
C TYR A 162 1.31 19.90 -7.99
N ASP A 163 0.79 21.06 -7.56
CA ASP A 163 0.66 21.48 -6.15
C ASP A 163 1.99 21.44 -5.38
N ILE A 164 3.08 21.89 -5.99
CA ILE A 164 4.40 21.92 -5.36
C ILE A 164 4.47 23.06 -4.34
N GLU A 165 4.91 22.74 -3.13
CA GLU A 165 4.96 23.69 -2.01
C GLU A 165 5.98 24.81 -2.26
N ALA A 166 5.71 26.01 -1.75
CA ALA A 166 6.51 27.21 -2.05
C ALA A 166 7.98 27.09 -1.61
N ASP A 167 8.25 26.45 -0.47
CA ASP A 167 9.61 26.19 0.02
C ASP A 167 10.39 25.21 -0.86
N VAL A 168 9.68 24.24 -1.45
CA VAL A 168 10.22 23.29 -2.44
C VAL A 168 10.44 23.99 -3.78
N ALA A 169 9.50 24.83 -4.22
CA ALA A 169 9.61 25.61 -5.45
C ALA A 169 10.87 26.49 -5.47
N VAL A 170 11.21 27.15 -4.35
CA VAL A 170 12.45 27.93 -4.21
C VAL A 170 13.70 27.08 -4.47
N GLN A 171 13.73 25.85 -3.97
CA GLN A 171 14.86 24.93 -4.20
C GLN A 171 14.96 24.51 -5.67
N ILE A 172 13.82 24.22 -6.29
CA ILE A 172 13.75 23.84 -7.71
C ILE A 172 14.24 24.98 -8.60
N PHE A 173 13.76 26.21 -8.38
CA PHE A 173 14.24 27.39 -9.11
C PHE A 173 15.73 27.60 -8.89
N GLY A 174 16.21 27.51 -7.64
CA GLY A 174 17.64 27.62 -7.32
C GLY A 174 18.49 26.64 -8.14
N ARG A 175 18.07 25.37 -8.22
CA ARG A 175 18.74 24.33 -9.01
C ARG A 175 18.69 24.62 -10.51
N TRP A 176 17.53 25.05 -11.03
CA TRP A 176 17.35 25.36 -12.45
C TRP A 176 18.22 26.55 -12.89
N TYR A 177 18.23 27.62 -12.09
CA TYR A 177 19.11 28.79 -12.30
C TYR A 177 20.59 28.43 -12.25
N GLN A 178 21.00 27.63 -11.27
CA GLN A 178 22.39 27.16 -11.17
C GLN A 178 22.82 26.27 -12.35
N SER A 179 21.85 25.61 -12.99
CA SER A 179 22.07 24.79 -14.19
C SER A 179 22.09 25.62 -15.48
N GLY A 180 21.92 26.95 -15.39
CA GLY A 180 21.97 27.87 -16.53
C GLY A 180 20.65 28.00 -17.30
N ASN A 181 19.52 27.76 -16.64
CA ASN A 181 18.18 27.83 -17.24
C ASN A 181 18.00 26.92 -18.47
N PRO A 182 18.35 25.62 -18.38
CA PRO A 182 18.18 24.70 -19.49
C PRO A 182 16.70 24.53 -19.86
N LEU A 183 16.42 23.94 -21.02
CA LEU A 183 15.06 23.56 -21.39
C LEU A 183 14.52 22.54 -20.37
N ILE A 184 13.22 22.58 -20.06
CA ILE A 184 12.63 21.67 -19.06
C ILE A 184 12.86 20.20 -19.44
N LYS A 185 12.82 19.87 -20.74
CA LYS A 185 13.10 18.51 -21.24
C LYS A 185 14.50 17.99 -20.89
N GLU A 186 15.47 18.89 -20.71
CA GLU A 186 16.86 18.58 -20.34
C GLU A 186 17.04 18.58 -18.83
N PHE A 187 16.31 19.46 -18.14
CA PHE A 187 16.34 19.60 -16.68
C PHE A 187 15.63 18.47 -15.93
N ALA A 188 14.45 18.09 -16.41
CA ALA A 188 13.51 17.16 -15.80
C ALA A 188 12.63 16.48 -16.89
N PRO A 189 13.15 15.43 -17.55
CA PRO A 189 12.48 14.77 -18.67
C PRO A 189 11.08 14.20 -18.34
N TYR A 190 10.86 13.66 -17.14
CA TYR A 190 9.55 13.17 -16.70
C TYR A 190 8.56 14.30 -16.47
N ALA A 191 8.97 15.37 -15.79
CA ALA A 191 8.15 16.55 -15.63
C ALA A 191 7.78 17.17 -17.00
N PHE A 192 8.72 17.16 -17.96
CA PHE A 192 8.44 17.56 -19.34
C PHE A 192 7.42 16.66 -20.04
N HIS A 193 7.51 15.33 -19.87
CA HIS A 193 6.51 14.40 -20.38
C HIS A 193 5.12 14.72 -19.85
N CYS A 194 4.99 14.92 -18.53
CA CYS A 194 3.74 15.30 -17.88
C CYS A 194 3.20 16.66 -18.38
N LEU A 195 4.07 17.66 -18.53
CA LEU A 195 3.72 18.96 -19.11
C LEU A 195 3.22 18.82 -20.56
N ARG A 196 3.84 17.94 -21.35
CA ARG A 196 3.41 17.66 -22.73
C ARG A 196 2.04 17.00 -22.78
N VAL A 197 1.77 16.04 -21.90
CA VAL A 197 0.45 15.41 -21.72
C VAL A 197 -0.60 16.48 -21.42
N ASP A 198 -0.34 17.36 -20.45
CA ASP A 198 -1.26 18.44 -20.08
C ASP A 198 -1.48 19.42 -21.24
N SER A 199 -0.41 19.81 -21.94
CA SER A 199 -0.48 20.75 -23.05
C SER A 199 -1.30 20.20 -24.21
N LEU A 200 -1.07 18.94 -24.62
CA LEU A 200 -1.89 18.28 -25.64
C LEU A 200 -3.37 18.25 -25.25
N PHE A 201 -3.65 17.97 -23.98
CA PHE A 201 -5.02 17.98 -23.46
C PHE A 201 -5.65 19.36 -23.51
N LEU A 202 -4.98 20.40 -22.98
CA LEU A 202 -5.51 21.76 -22.90
C LEU A 202 -5.71 22.40 -24.28
N PHE A 203 -4.73 22.29 -25.17
CA PHE A 203 -4.84 22.81 -26.54
C PHE A 203 -5.82 22.00 -27.39
N GLY A 204 -5.91 20.67 -27.21
CA GLY A 204 -6.93 19.85 -27.85
C GLY A 204 -8.34 20.18 -27.35
N LEU A 205 -8.51 20.44 -26.05
CA LEU A 205 -9.81 20.81 -25.46
C LEU A 205 -10.31 22.18 -25.96
N THR A 206 -9.42 23.18 -25.96
CA THR A 206 -9.73 24.55 -26.40
C THR A 206 -9.99 24.63 -27.90
N SER A 207 -9.24 23.88 -28.72
CA SER A 207 -9.49 23.79 -30.18
C SER A 207 -10.74 22.98 -30.56
N GLY A 208 -11.23 22.15 -29.64
CA GLY A 208 -12.38 21.28 -29.85
C GLY A 208 -12.06 19.92 -30.47
N LEU A 209 -10.77 19.58 -30.62
CA LEU A 209 -10.34 18.22 -30.99
C LEU A 209 -10.59 17.20 -29.88
N ILE A 210 -10.55 17.64 -28.62
CA ILE A 210 -10.87 16.83 -27.44
C ILE A 210 -12.21 17.29 -26.88
N GLY A 211 -13.11 16.33 -26.64
CA GLY A 211 -14.43 16.58 -26.05
C GLY A 211 -14.37 16.84 -24.55
N THR A 212 -15.44 17.40 -24.01
CA THR A 212 -15.59 17.82 -22.60
C THR A 212 -16.18 16.73 -21.71
N ARG A 213 -16.04 15.45 -22.08
CA ARG A 213 -16.51 14.33 -21.26
C ARG A 213 -15.79 14.38 -19.89
N PRO A 214 -16.50 14.43 -18.75
CA PRO A 214 -15.88 14.66 -17.44
C PRO A 214 -14.76 13.68 -17.09
N THR A 215 -14.92 12.40 -17.45
CA THR A 215 -13.93 11.36 -17.15
C THR A 215 -12.62 11.55 -17.90
N ASN A 216 -12.58 12.31 -19.01
CA ASN A 216 -11.36 12.51 -19.80
C ASN A 216 -10.20 13.07 -18.97
N ARG A 217 -10.48 13.88 -17.93
CA ARG A 217 -9.44 14.41 -17.04
C ARG A 217 -8.81 13.32 -16.17
N VAL A 218 -9.62 12.38 -15.68
CA VAL A 218 -9.14 11.22 -14.91
C VAL A 218 -8.41 10.25 -15.84
N ASP A 219 -8.98 10.02 -17.02
CA ASP A 219 -8.41 9.15 -18.06
C ASP A 219 -7.01 9.66 -18.52
N LEU A 220 -6.77 10.97 -18.46
CA LEU A 220 -5.46 11.58 -18.74
C LEU A 220 -4.37 11.11 -17.78
N GLU A 221 -4.70 10.79 -16.52
CA GLU A 221 -3.71 10.42 -15.51
C GLU A 221 -2.95 9.14 -15.87
N TYR A 222 -3.59 8.24 -16.63
CA TYR A 222 -2.93 7.05 -17.18
C TYR A 222 -1.73 7.40 -18.07
N PHE A 223 -1.73 8.57 -18.71
CA PHE A 223 -0.66 8.97 -19.63
C PHE A 223 0.59 9.43 -18.87
N TYR A 224 0.45 9.91 -17.63
CA TYR A 224 1.60 10.23 -16.78
C TYR A 224 2.44 8.99 -16.44
N TYR A 225 1.84 7.80 -16.46
CA TYR A 225 2.55 6.53 -16.21
C TYR A 225 3.03 5.84 -17.49
N LEU A 226 2.77 6.41 -18.67
CA LEU A 226 3.19 5.84 -19.94
C LEU A 226 4.70 5.54 -19.98
N PRO A 227 5.62 6.38 -19.44
CA PRO A 227 7.05 6.07 -19.45
C PRO A 227 7.43 4.79 -18.68
N PHE A 228 6.53 4.23 -17.89
CA PHE A 228 6.81 3.14 -16.96
C PHE A 228 6.15 1.82 -17.36
N GLY A 229 5.87 1.65 -18.65
CA GLY A 229 5.46 0.37 -19.24
C GLY A 229 6.01 0.17 -20.65
N ASN A 230 5.95 -1.06 -21.14
CA ASN A 230 6.33 -1.41 -22.53
C ASN A 230 5.12 -1.41 -23.47
N VAL A 231 3.94 -1.69 -22.93
CA VAL A 231 2.69 -1.84 -23.69
C VAL A 231 1.59 -1.05 -23.02
N PHE A 232 0.92 -0.20 -23.79
CA PHE A 232 -0.30 0.49 -23.36
C PHE A 232 -1.49 -0.09 -24.10
N THR A 233 -2.54 -0.48 -23.36
CA THR A 233 -3.76 -1.00 -23.96
C THR A 233 -4.98 -0.18 -23.58
N SER A 234 -5.82 0.14 -24.57
CA SER A 234 -7.08 0.81 -24.33
C SER A 234 -8.10 0.56 -25.45
N SER A 235 -9.38 0.57 -25.08
CA SER A 235 -10.49 0.61 -26.04
C SER A 235 -11.06 2.02 -26.21
N ASP A 236 -10.63 2.97 -25.38
CA ASP A 236 -11.14 4.34 -25.35
C ASP A 236 -10.65 5.15 -26.57
N LYS A 237 -11.55 5.97 -27.13
CA LYS A 237 -11.26 6.78 -28.33
C LYS A 237 -10.27 7.90 -28.06
N PHE A 238 -10.35 8.54 -26.89
CA PHE A 238 -9.42 9.57 -26.46
C PHE A 238 -8.00 8.99 -26.30
N HIS A 239 -7.87 7.80 -25.73
CA HIS A 239 -6.57 7.11 -25.65
C HIS A 239 -6.01 6.77 -27.04
N LYS A 240 -6.84 6.22 -27.94
CA LYS A 240 -6.44 5.88 -29.31
C LYS A 240 -5.91 7.07 -30.11
N SER A 241 -6.40 8.28 -29.83
CA SER A 241 -5.97 9.49 -30.51
C SER A 241 -4.68 10.08 -29.96
N LEU A 242 -4.50 10.09 -28.63
CA LEU A 242 -3.36 10.77 -28.00
C LEU A 242 -2.15 9.88 -27.72
N ILE A 243 -2.36 8.61 -27.33
CA ILE A 243 -1.25 7.72 -26.99
C ILE A 243 -0.22 7.60 -28.12
N PRO A 244 -0.60 7.44 -29.41
CA PRO A 244 0.40 7.34 -30.48
C PRO A 244 1.34 8.54 -30.60
N LEU A 245 0.94 9.72 -30.09
CA LEU A 245 1.77 10.93 -30.07
C LEU A 245 2.77 10.87 -28.89
N LEU A 246 2.40 10.20 -27.81
CA LEU A 246 3.13 10.16 -26.54
C LEU A 246 4.05 8.94 -26.38
N LEU A 247 3.90 7.91 -27.23
CA LEU A 247 4.72 6.70 -27.17
C LEU A 247 6.19 7.02 -27.41
N ARG A 248 7.05 6.31 -26.68
CA ARG A 248 8.45 6.13 -27.05
C ARG A 248 8.58 5.14 -28.21
N GLU A 249 9.73 5.15 -28.87
CA GLU A 249 10.03 4.26 -30.00
C GLU A 249 9.99 2.78 -29.64
N ASP A 250 10.29 2.44 -28.39
CA ASP A 250 10.33 1.08 -27.84
C ASP A 250 8.99 0.64 -27.20
N GLN A 251 7.91 1.38 -27.38
CA GLN A 251 6.60 1.05 -26.79
C GLN A 251 5.56 0.64 -27.82
N LYS A 252 4.57 -0.13 -27.39
CA LYS A 252 3.44 -0.54 -28.23
C LYS A 252 2.09 -0.11 -27.67
N PHE A 253 1.24 0.40 -28.56
CA PHE A 253 -0.17 0.58 -28.28
C PHE A 253 -0.98 -0.59 -28.85
N ILE A 254 -1.90 -1.12 -28.04
CA ILE A 254 -2.76 -2.26 -28.42
C ILE A 254 -4.21 -1.92 -28.15
N VAL A 255 -5.06 -2.15 -29.14
CA VAL A 255 -6.50 -1.96 -28.98
C VAL A 255 -7.05 -3.02 -28.04
N GLY A 256 -7.75 -2.61 -26.99
CA GLY A 256 -8.20 -3.53 -25.93
C GLY A 256 -9.10 -4.67 -26.41
N GLN A 257 -9.83 -4.49 -27.52
CA GLN A 257 -10.62 -5.57 -28.14
C GLN A 257 -9.74 -6.69 -28.71
N GLU A 258 -8.64 -6.35 -29.37
CA GLU A 258 -7.69 -7.32 -29.92
C GLU A 258 -7.07 -8.15 -28.79
N LEU A 259 -6.68 -7.51 -27.69
CA LEU A 259 -6.15 -8.20 -26.50
C LEU A 259 -7.16 -9.16 -25.88
N LYS A 260 -8.43 -8.78 -25.80
CA LYS A 260 -9.47 -9.69 -25.30
C LYS A 260 -9.63 -10.92 -26.18
N GLU A 261 -9.58 -10.76 -27.50
CA GLU A 261 -9.70 -11.86 -28.45
C GLU A 261 -8.51 -12.81 -28.36
N ASP A 262 -7.29 -12.28 -28.26
CA ASP A 262 -6.08 -13.09 -28.10
C ASP A 262 -6.04 -13.84 -26.76
N LEU A 263 -6.38 -13.16 -25.64
CA LEU A 263 -6.48 -13.80 -24.33
C LEU A 263 -7.55 -14.92 -24.32
N LYS A 264 -8.66 -14.74 -25.04
CA LYS A 264 -9.69 -15.78 -25.19
C LYS A 264 -9.14 -17.00 -25.95
N ASN A 265 -8.34 -16.78 -26.99
CA ASN A 265 -7.68 -17.87 -27.73
C ASN A 265 -6.68 -18.61 -26.84
N ILE A 266 -5.89 -17.88 -26.05
CA ILE A 266 -4.98 -18.46 -25.04
C ILE A 266 -5.73 -19.31 -24.03
N VAL A 267 -6.82 -18.80 -23.44
CA VAL A 267 -7.63 -19.57 -22.48
C VAL A 267 -8.22 -20.83 -23.12
N THR A 268 -8.70 -20.73 -24.36
CA THR A 268 -9.21 -21.87 -25.11
C THR A 268 -8.13 -22.95 -25.27
N PHE A 269 -6.92 -22.56 -25.66
CA PHE A 269 -5.78 -23.47 -25.75
C PHE A 269 -5.42 -24.08 -24.39
N LEU A 270 -5.28 -23.27 -23.33
CA LEU A 270 -4.92 -23.75 -22.00
C LEU A 270 -5.94 -24.74 -21.43
N ASN A 271 -7.22 -24.60 -21.76
CA ASN A 271 -8.27 -25.52 -21.32
C ASN A 271 -8.21 -26.89 -22.03
N THR A 272 -7.43 -27.02 -23.12
CA THR A 272 -7.16 -28.32 -23.74
C THR A 272 -6.05 -29.12 -23.03
N LEU A 273 -5.25 -28.44 -22.20
CA LEU A 273 -4.11 -29.03 -21.50
C LEU A 273 -4.50 -29.65 -20.16
N LYS A 274 -3.71 -30.63 -19.71
CA LYS A 274 -3.82 -31.15 -18.34
C LYS A 274 -3.27 -30.14 -17.33
N THR A 275 -3.69 -30.25 -16.07
CA THR A 275 -3.29 -29.32 -14.99
C THR A 275 -1.77 -29.12 -14.88
N ASP A 276 -0.98 -30.20 -14.96
CA ASP A 276 0.48 -30.09 -14.82
C ASP A 276 1.16 -29.43 -16.04
N GLU A 277 0.58 -29.56 -17.23
CA GLU A 277 1.05 -28.85 -18.41
C GLU A 277 0.66 -27.38 -18.37
N ARG A 278 -0.54 -27.08 -17.87
CA ARG A 278 -1.03 -25.70 -17.69
C ARG A 278 -0.13 -24.90 -16.74
N LYS A 279 0.37 -25.53 -15.66
CA LYS A 279 1.27 -24.89 -14.69
C LYS A 279 2.54 -24.30 -15.33
N LYS A 280 3.02 -24.87 -16.45
CA LYS A 280 4.19 -24.36 -17.19
C LYS A 280 3.97 -22.94 -17.73
N TYR A 281 2.71 -22.54 -17.93
CA TYR A 281 2.31 -21.23 -18.45
C TYR A 281 1.73 -20.33 -17.35
N LYS A 282 2.07 -20.57 -16.07
CA LYS A 282 1.60 -19.72 -14.96
C LYS A 282 2.07 -18.27 -15.14
N ASN A 283 3.36 -18.09 -15.39
CA ASN A 283 4.01 -16.78 -15.42
C ASN A 283 4.39 -16.32 -16.84
N VAL A 284 4.08 -17.11 -17.87
CA VAL A 284 4.46 -16.85 -19.26
C VAL A 284 3.32 -17.28 -20.19
N PRO A 285 3.12 -16.60 -21.34
CA PRO A 285 2.10 -17.02 -22.30
C PRO A 285 2.48 -18.35 -22.97
N PRO A 286 1.50 -19.14 -23.44
CA PRO A 286 1.78 -20.30 -24.26
C PRO A 286 2.45 -19.92 -25.59
N ILE A 287 3.29 -20.81 -26.10
CA ILE A 287 4.01 -20.64 -27.37
C ILE A 287 3.03 -20.89 -28.52
N ILE A 288 2.31 -19.83 -28.91
CA ILE A 288 1.34 -19.83 -30.00
C ILE A 288 1.77 -18.73 -30.96
N GLU A 289 2.30 -19.08 -32.13
CA GLU A 289 2.84 -18.09 -33.08
C GLU A 289 1.79 -17.06 -33.55
N SER A 290 0.52 -17.46 -33.64
CA SER A 290 -0.58 -16.56 -33.99
C SER A 290 -1.02 -15.65 -32.83
N SER A 291 -0.55 -15.89 -31.61
CA SER A 291 -0.89 -15.06 -30.45
C SER A 291 0.04 -13.87 -30.39
N PHE A 292 -0.52 -12.67 -30.46
CA PHE A 292 0.32 -11.48 -30.33
C PHE A 292 0.83 -11.30 -28.89
N THR A 293 0.14 -11.80 -27.86
CA THR A 293 0.68 -11.81 -26.48
C THR A 293 2.02 -12.55 -26.45
N PHE A 294 2.12 -13.71 -27.12
CA PHE A 294 3.40 -14.42 -27.26
C PHE A 294 4.43 -13.58 -28.04
N GLN A 295 4.03 -12.91 -29.13
CA GLN A 295 4.95 -12.06 -29.90
C GLN A 295 5.46 -10.85 -29.09
N LEU A 296 4.62 -10.21 -28.27
CA LEU A 296 5.05 -9.14 -27.36
C LEU A 296 6.07 -9.66 -26.35
N TRP A 297 5.84 -10.86 -25.81
CA TRP A 297 6.78 -11.46 -24.87
C TRP A 297 8.12 -11.81 -25.51
N LYS A 298 8.09 -12.24 -26.76
CA LYS A 298 9.30 -12.48 -27.54
C LYS A 298 10.10 -11.20 -27.77
N GLU A 299 9.41 -10.11 -28.07
CA GLU A 299 10.01 -8.80 -28.32
C GLU A 299 10.59 -8.15 -27.05
N PHE A 300 9.80 -8.08 -25.98
CA PHE A 300 10.17 -7.33 -24.77
C PHE A 300 10.94 -8.16 -23.73
N PHE A 301 10.78 -9.48 -23.72
CA PHE A 301 11.36 -10.35 -22.68
C PHE A 301 12.26 -11.45 -23.24
N ASN A 302 12.53 -11.46 -24.56
CA ASN A 302 13.33 -12.47 -25.25
C ASN A 302 12.87 -13.92 -24.95
N TYR A 303 11.55 -14.11 -24.80
CA TYR A 303 10.92 -15.41 -24.60
C TYR A 303 10.73 -16.13 -25.95
N PRO A 304 11.02 -17.43 -26.09
CA PRO A 304 11.37 -18.40 -25.04
C PRO A 304 12.88 -18.55 -24.76
N ILE A 305 13.74 -17.91 -25.56
CA ILE A 305 15.18 -18.22 -25.71
C ILE A 305 16.00 -17.93 -24.43
N ASN A 306 15.54 -17.01 -23.56
CA ASN A 306 16.21 -16.67 -22.29
C ASN A 306 15.39 -17.02 -21.04
N SER A 307 14.44 -17.96 -21.12
CA SER A 307 13.62 -18.29 -19.94
C SER A 307 14.37 -19.14 -18.91
N ASN A 308 15.24 -18.51 -18.11
CA ASN A 308 15.79 -19.08 -16.86
C ASN A 308 14.68 -19.53 -15.88
N TRP A 309 13.43 -19.14 -16.15
CA TRP A 309 12.21 -19.53 -15.46
C TRP A 309 11.98 -21.05 -15.35
N ASN A 310 12.63 -21.86 -16.20
CA ASN A 310 12.49 -23.33 -16.20
C ASN A 310 13.74 -24.08 -15.71
N ARG A 311 14.64 -23.45 -14.96
CA ARG A 311 15.79 -24.17 -14.38
C ARG A 311 15.30 -25.15 -13.32
N GLU A 312 15.44 -26.45 -13.58
CA GLU A 312 15.29 -27.47 -12.53
C GLU A 312 16.45 -27.32 -11.54
N LEU A 313 16.11 -26.91 -10.33
CA LEU A 313 17.07 -26.78 -9.23
C LEU A 313 17.28 -28.14 -8.58
N SER A 314 18.54 -28.50 -8.35
CA SER A 314 18.88 -29.62 -7.48
C SER A 314 18.39 -29.36 -6.06
N GLU A 315 18.21 -30.41 -5.25
CA GLU A 315 17.82 -30.25 -3.84
C GLU A 315 18.80 -29.35 -3.07
N ALA A 316 20.11 -29.49 -3.32
CA ALA A 316 21.12 -28.59 -2.76
C ALA A 316 20.94 -27.13 -3.22
N GLY A 317 20.56 -26.91 -4.48
CA GLY A 317 20.25 -25.59 -5.01
C GLY A 317 19.00 -24.97 -4.37
N LYS A 318 17.96 -25.78 -4.11
CA LYS A 318 16.75 -25.34 -3.40
C LYS A 318 17.06 -24.93 -1.96
N GLU A 319 17.84 -25.73 -1.23
CA GLU A 319 18.20 -25.39 0.15
C GLU A 319 19.05 -24.12 0.21
N MET A 320 20.04 -23.97 -0.69
CA MET A 320 20.82 -22.74 -0.81
C MET A 320 19.95 -21.51 -1.09
N MET A 321 18.96 -21.62 -1.99
CA MET A 321 18.03 -20.51 -2.25
C MET A 321 17.17 -20.18 -1.03
N LYS A 322 16.70 -21.18 -0.30
CA LYS A 322 15.94 -21.00 0.92
C LYS A 322 16.77 -20.33 2.02
N GLU A 323 18.02 -20.74 2.20
CA GLU A 323 18.96 -20.06 3.12
C GLU A 323 19.17 -18.60 2.72
N LYS A 324 19.35 -18.32 1.43
CA LYS A 324 19.47 -16.95 0.92
C LYS A 324 18.21 -16.12 1.12
N MET A 325 17.02 -16.69 0.91
CA MET A 325 15.76 -16.02 1.21
C MET A 325 15.66 -15.66 2.69
N GLN A 326 16.01 -16.59 3.58
CA GLN A 326 16.02 -16.33 5.03
C GLN A 326 17.06 -15.27 5.43
N GLU A 327 18.22 -15.25 4.78
CA GLU A 327 19.23 -14.20 4.96
C GLU A 327 18.66 -12.82 4.59
N PHE A 328 18.01 -12.70 3.43
CA PHE A 328 17.38 -11.46 2.99
C PHE A 328 16.21 -11.05 3.87
N GLU A 329 15.44 -12.01 4.39
CA GLU A 329 14.39 -11.75 5.38
C GLU A 329 14.96 -11.20 6.69
N ARG A 330 16.08 -11.74 7.19
CA ARG A 330 16.76 -11.19 8.38
C ARG A 330 17.31 -9.78 8.13
N ALA A 331 17.81 -9.51 6.93
CA ALA A 331 18.27 -8.17 6.53
C ALA A 331 17.17 -7.09 6.67
N LEU A 332 15.89 -7.47 6.60
CA LEU A 332 14.75 -6.56 6.81
C LEU A 332 14.75 -5.92 8.21
N GLU A 333 15.28 -6.62 9.20
CA GLU A 333 15.35 -6.16 10.58
C GLU A 333 16.58 -5.29 10.85
N GLY A 334 17.58 -5.31 9.95
CA GLY A 334 18.80 -4.51 10.03
C GLY A 334 18.58 -3.01 9.85
N ASP A 335 19.60 -2.23 10.16
CA ASP A 335 19.57 -0.76 10.05
C ASP A 335 19.49 -0.30 8.58
N SER A 336 18.94 0.90 8.39
CA SER A 336 18.93 1.54 7.07
C SER A 336 20.34 1.98 6.70
N ILE A 337 20.75 1.65 5.48
CA ILE A 337 22.00 2.15 4.91
C ILE A 337 21.71 3.26 3.89
N ASN A 338 22.72 4.05 3.55
CA ASN A 338 22.70 4.92 2.39
C ASN A 338 23.38 4.18 1.23
N LEU A 339 22.70 4.11 0.09
CA LEU A 339 23.31 3.64 -1.15
C LEU A 339 23.79 4.84 -1.95
N GLU A 340 25.02 4.76 -2.46
CA GLU A 340 25.57 5.81 -3.31
C GLU A 340 25.00 5.72 -4.73
N SER A 341 25.05 6.82 -5.47
CA SER A 341 24.64 6.82 -6.88
C SER A 341 25.53 5.86 -7.68
N GLY A 342 24.95 4.78 -8.21
CA GLY A 342 25.66 3.72 -8.92
C GLY A 342 25.83 2.41 -8.15
N ASP A 343 25.40 2.35 -6.89
CA ASP A 343 25.25 1.06 -6.19
C ASP A 343 24.07 0.27 -6.79
N ASP A 344 24.36 -0.85 -7.44
CA ASP A 344 23.33 -1.77 -7.91
C ASP A 344 22.79 -2.59 -6.74
N ALA A 345 21.47 -2.62 -6.58
CA ALA A 345 20.83 -3.53 -5.65
C ALA A 345 20.89 -4.97 -6.20
N GLU A 346 21.39 -5.87 -5.36
CA GLU A 346 21.52 -7.29 -5.69
C GLU A 346 20.24 -8.08 -5.36
N PHE A 347 19.40 -7.54 -4.47
CA PHE A 347 18.11 -8.13 -4.14
C PHE A 347 17.05 -7.08 -3.77
N ILE A 348 15.80 -7.48 -3.89
CA ILE A 348 14.63 -6.71 -3.44
C ILE A 348 13.77 -7.63 -2.60
N VAL A 349 13.32 -7.12 -1.46
CA VAL A 349 12.33 -7.81 -0.63
C VAL A 349 11.07 -6.97 -0.57
N LYS A 350 9.95 -7.57 -0.96
CA LYS A 350 8.62 -7.00 -0.83
C LYS A 350 7.84 -7.82 0.18
N LYS A 351 7.20 -7.15 1.15
CA LYS A 351 6.17 -7.77 1.98
C LYS A 351 4.81 -7.51 1.35
N SER A 352 4.05 -8.57 1.14
CA SER A 352 2.68 -8.50 0.61
C SER A 352 1.75 -9.34 1.48
N TRP A 353 0.50 -8.94 1.59
CA TRP A 353 -0.52 -9.79 2.21
C TRP A 353 -0.94 -10.95 1.31
N LEU A 354 -1.47 -12.00 1.92
CA LEU A 354 -2.03 -13.14 1.24
C LEU A 354 -3.37 -13.46 1.90
N SER A 355 -4.45 -13.54 1.11
CA SER A 355 -5.76 -13.96 1.58
C SER A 355 -5.94 -15.47 1.39
N LYS A 356 -6.81 -16.06 2.22
CA LYS A 356 -7.21 -17.47 2.10
C LYS A 356 -7.80 -17.80 0.73
N SER A 357 -8.51 -16.83 0.14
CA SER A 357 -9.19 -16.98 -1.14
C SER A 357 -8.29 -16.74 -2.34
N ASP A 358 -7.05 -16.30 -2.13
CA ASP A 358 -6.15 -15.97 -3.23
C ASP A 358 -5.76 -17.22 -4.04
N PRO A 359 -5.54 -17.08 -5.36
CA PRO A 359 -4.99 -18.14 -6.19
C PRO A 359 -3.68 -18.65 -5.60
N CYS A 360 -3.52 -19.97 -5.60
CA CYS A 360 -2.32 -20.59 -5.10
C CYS A 360 -1.11 -20.24 -5.98
N PHE A 361 -0.01 -19.83 -5.35
CA PHE A 361 1.24 -19.45 -6.01
C PHE A 361 1.88 -20.57 -6.85
N CYS A 362 1.47 -21.83 -6.69
CA CYS A 362 1.94 -22.95 -7.53
C CYS A 362 1.32 -22.99 -8.93
N GLY A 363 0.34 -22.14 -9.24
CA GLY A 363 -0.30 -22.07 -10.56
C GLY A 363 -1.34 -23.16 -10.82
N SER A 364 -1.85 -23.82 -9.76
CA SER A 364 -2.90 -24.85 -9.88
C SER A 364 -4.27 -24.30 -10.27
N GLY A 365 -4.48 -22.98 -10.14
CA GLY A 365 -5.79 -22.33 -10.31
C GLY A 365 -6.76 -22.56 -9.14
N LYS A 366 -6.33 -23.26 -8.09
CA LYS A 366 -7.09 -23.42 -6.83
C LYS A 366 -6.76 -22.28 -5.86
N LYS A 367 -7.62 -22.07 -4.85
CA LYS A 367 -7.29 -21.20 -3.72
C LYS A 367 -6.08 -21.73 -2.95
N VAL A 368 -5.33 -20.86 -2.30
CA VAL A 368 -4.12 -21.25 -1.55
C VAL A 368 -4.45 -22.27 -0.45
N ILE A 369 -5.56 -22.08 0.27
CA ILE A 369 -6.02 -22.96 1.36
C ILE A 369 -6.46 -24.36 0.88
N ASP A 370 -6.81 -24.48 -0.41
CA ASP A 370 -7.25 -25.71 -1.05
C ASP A 370 -6.10 -26.38 -1.82
N CYS A 371 -4.86 -25.93 -1.60
CA CYS A 371 -3.70 -26.34 -2.39
C CYS A 371 -2.40 -26.46 -1.57
N CYS A 372 -1.57 -25.42 -1.52
CA CYS A 372 -0.20 -25.52 -0.97
C CYS A 372 -0.11 -25.23 0.52
N ILE A 373 -1.12 -24.59 1.11
CA ILE A 373 -1.19 -24.31 2.55
C ILE A 373 -2.56 -24.81 3.00
N SER A 374 -2.67 -25.65 4.04
CA SER A 374 -3.99 -26.01 4.55
C SER A 374 -4.61 -24.84 5.32
N ASN A 375 -5.94 -24.79 5.45
CA ASN A 375 -6.60 -23.75 6.25
C ASN A 375 -6.08 -23.70 7.71
N GLU A 376 -5.81 -24.86 8.33
CA GLU A 376 -5.22 -24.94 9.66
C GLU A 376 -3.81 -24.33 9.71
N LYS A 377 -2.95 -24.70 8.76
CA LYS A 377 -1.58 -24.17 8.71
C LYS A 377 -1.56 -22.69 8.40
N PHE A 378 -2.48 -22.22 7.56
CA PHE A 378 -2.64 -20.80 7.26
C PHE A 378 -2.99 -20.01 8.54
N ASN A 379 -3.94 -20.50 9.34
CA ASN A 379 -4.33 -19.85 10.59
C ASN A 379 -3.17 -19.82 11.59
N GLU A 380 -2.40 -20.91 11.68
CA GLU A 380 -1.20 -21.00 12.54
C GLU A 380 -0.18 -19.91 12.17
N ILE A 381 0.17 -19.81 10.88
CA ILE A 381 1.11 -18.80 10.37
C ILE A 381 0.58 -17.38 10.63
N ALA A 382 -0.70 -17.14 10.35
CA ALA A 382 -1.33 -15.83 10.58
C ALA A 382 -1.26 -15.42 12.06
N LEU A 383 -1.53 -16.34 12.99
CA LEU A 383 -1.43 -16.10 14.43
C LEU A 383 0.00 -15.79 14.88
N GLU A 384 1.00 -16.50 14.33
CA GLU A 384 2.42 -16.21 14.63
C GLU A 384 2.82 -14.81 14.17
N GLU A 385 2.42 -14.39 12.98
CA GLU A 385 2.71 -13.04 12.46
C GLU A 385 2.00 -11.95 13.28
N ILE A 386 0.76 -12.18 13.70
CA ILE A 386 0.04 -11.28 14.62
C ILE A 386 0.80 -11.16 15.94
N ARG A 387 1.26 -12.26 16.51
CA ARG A 387 2.06 -12.26 17.76
C ARG A 387 3.36 -11.47 17.60
N LYS A 388 4.10 -11.67 16.50
CA LYS A 388 5.32 -10.90 16.20
C LYS A 388 5.04 -9.41 16.09
N LYS A 389 3.97 -9.04 15.39
CA LYS A 389 3.54 -7.64 15.24
C LYS A 389 3.21 -7.00 16.59
N ILE A 390 2.37 -7.66 17.40
CA ILE A 390 2.03 -7.20 18.76
C ILE A 390 3.29 -7.02 19.60
N LYS A 391 4.21 -8.00 19.59
CA LYS A 391 5.48 -7.90 20.32
C LYS A 391 6.29 -6.69 19.87
N LYS A 392 6.39 -6.44 18.56
CA LYS A 392 7.11 -5.27 18.01
C LYS A 392 6.44 -3.95 18.42
N ASP A 393 5.13 -3.87 18.35
CA ASP A 393 4.36 -2.67 18.71
C ASP A 393 4.47 -2.37 20.21
N ILE A 394 4.47 -3.41 21.06
CA ILE A 394 4.74 -3.29 22.49
C ILE A 394 6.15 -2.76 22.73
N ILE A 395 7.19 -3.35 22.10
CA ILE A 395 8.59 -2.89 22.26
C ILE A 395 8.75 -1.43 21.81
N SER A 396 8.15 -1.07 20.67
CA SER A 396 8.15 0.30 20.13
C SER A 396 7.41 1.30 21.03
N SER A 397 6.34 0.85 21.69
CA SER A 397 5.61 1.68 22.66
C SER A 397 6.35 1.78 23.99
N TYR A 398 7.04 0.71 24.40
CA TYR A 398 7.85 0.65 25.63
C TYR A 398 9.03 1.63 25.59
N SER A 399 9.62 1.87 24.41
CA SER A 399 10.70 2.86 24.25
C SER A 399 10.23 4.32 24.30
N LYS A 400 8.91 4.57 24.33
CA LYS A 400 8.29 5.90 24.24
C LYS A 400 7.38 6.27 25.42
N ALA A 401 7.16 5.39 26.39
CA ALA A 401 6.22 5.61 27.49
C ALA A 401 6.92 5.93 28.82
N ASP A 402 6.42 6.93 29.55
CA ASP A 402 6.75 7.17 30.95
C ASP A 402 6.15 6.07 31.84
N HIS A 403 6.94 5.55 32.77
CA HIS A 403 6.61 4.36 33.55
C HIS A 403 5.65 4.65 34.72
N VAL A 404 4.59 3.84 34.89
CA VAL A 404 3.81 3.79 36.14
C VAL A 404 4.57 2.93 37.17
N ARG A 405 4.81 3.48 38.35
CA ARG A 405 5.54 2.80 39.45
C ARG A 405 4.56 2.41 40.55
N PHE A 406 4.60 1.17 41.01
CA PHE A 406 3.88 0.73 42.22
C PHE A 406 4.84 0.82 43.40
N SER A 407 4.40 1.27 44.56
CA SER A 407 5.19 1.19 45.80
C SER A 407 4.66 0.06 46.68
N HIS A 408 5.57 -0.81 47.16
CA HIS A 408 5.27 -1.80 48.17
C HIS A 408 5.15 -1.10 49.54
N GLY A 409 4.39 -1.67 50.49
CA GLY A 409 4.22 -1.12 51.85
C GLY A 409 5.51 -0.96 52.68
N ASN A 410 6.64 -1.40 52.11
CA ASN A 410 7.98 -1.37 52.67
C ASN A 410 8.84 -0.25 52.05
N GLY A 411 8.27 0.55 51.12
CA GLY A 411 8.98 1.62 50.40
C GLY A 411 9.74 1.18 49.14
N THR A 412 9.65 -0.09 48.72
CA THR A 412 10.25 -0.56 47.47
C THR A 412 9.31 -0.34 46.29
N GLU A 413 9.72 0.49 45.32
CA GLU A 413 8.98 0.67 44.06
C GLU A 413 9.18 -0.54 43.12
N LEU A 414 8.08 -1.18 42.71
CA LEU A 414 8.04 -2.19 41.66
C LEU A 414 7.39 -1.60 40.40
N PRO A 415 8.07 -1.56 39.25
CA PRO A 415 7.43 -1.21 38.00
C PRO A 415 6.58 -2.39 37.52
N ALA A 416 5.28 -2.17 37.31
CA ALA A 416 4.43 -3.11 36.57
C ALA A 416 3.69 -2.35 35.47
N ILE A 417 3.40 -3.02 34.37
CA ILE A 417 2.62 -2.45 33.27
C ILE A 417 1.58 -3.50 32.89
N ILE A 418 0.30 -3.12 32.94
CA ILE A 418 -0.82 -3.96 32.53
C ILE A 418 -1.28 -3.48 31.16
N PHE A 419 -1.23 -4.35 30.15
CA PHE A 419 -1.84 -4.09 28.86
C PHE A 419 -3.16 -4.88 28.76
N VAL A 420 -4.25 -4.18 28.49
CA VAL A 420 -5.57 -4.79 28.23
C VAL A 420 -5.90 -4.54 26.76
N TYR A 421 -6.00 -5.61 25.98
CA TYR A 421 -6.48 -5.56 24.59
C TYR A 421 -7.91 -6.07 24.53
N LYS A 422 -8.65 -5.81 23.46
CA LYS A 422 -9.97 -6.39 23.19
C LYS A 422 -9.89 -7.21 21.89
N ILE A 423 -10.39 -8.44 21.85
CA ILE A 423 -10.30 -9.26 20.60
C ILE A 423 -11.06 -8.63 19.43
N SER A 424 -12.15 -7.89 19.67
CA SER A 424 -12.83 -7.15 18.61
C SER A 424 -11.99 -6.02 18.00
N ASP A 425 -10.89 -5.64 18.65
CA ASP A 425 -9.94 -4.62 18.19
C ASP A 425 -8.66 -5.30 17.62
N LEU A 426 -8.66 -6.64 17.57
CA LEU A 426 -7.71 -7.54 16.94
C LEU A 426 -8.48 -8.40 15.90
N ASP A 427 -9.17 -7.74 14.97
CA ASP A 427 -9.94 -8.42 13.91
C ASP A 427 -9.01 -9.16 12.92
N PRO A 428 -9.27 -10.44 12.58
CA PRO A 428 -8.64 -11.14 11.47
C PRO A 428 -8.74 -10.42 10.11
N ASN A 429 -9.66 -9.46 9.96
CA ASN A 429 -9.98 -8.80 8.70
C ASN A 429 -9.62 -7.30 8.63
N GLY A 430 -8.72 -6.85 9.52
CA GLY A 430 -7.88 -5.67 9.31
C GLY A 430 -8.58 -4.31 9.25
N LEU A 431 -8.51 -3.55 10.36
CA LEU A 431 -8.27 -2.11 10.33
C LEU A 431 -7.85 -1.57 11.71
N ASN A 432 -6.76 -0.81 11.69
CA ASN A 432 -6.31 0.18 12.67
C ASN A 432 -6.18 -0.26 14.14
N GLY A 433 -4.94 -0.54 14.52
CA GLY A 433 -4.50 -0.33 15.90
C GLY A 433 -4.63 1.15 16.23
N LEU A 434 -5.68 1.49 16.98
CA LEU A 434 -5.73 2.73 17.73
C LEU A 434 -5.19 2.42 19.12
N ILE A 435 -3.95 2.82 19.38
CA ILE A 435 -3.61 3.27 20.74
C ILE A 435 -4.48 4.51 20.94
N ARG A 436 -5.65 4.38 21.58
CA ARG A 436 -6.39 5.55 22.06
C ARG A 436 -5.56 6.18 23.17
N PHE A 437 -4.88 7.27 22.86
CA PHE A 437 -4.55 8.27 23.87
C PHE A 437 -5.87 8.84 24.38
N TYR A 438 -6.23 8.51 25.61
CA TYR A 438 -7.30 9.19 26.30
C TYR A 438 -6.82 10.57 26.74
N GLN A 439 -7.09 11.58 25.92
CA GLN A 439 -7.12 12.96 26.36
C GLN A 439 -8.57 13.29 26.80
N ASN A 440 -8.85 13.37 28.12
CA ASN A 440 -9.86 14.29 28.76
C ASN A 440 -11.06 13.86 29.68
N GLU A 441 -11.07 12.77 30.45
CA GLU A 441 -11.91 12.53 31.67
C GLU A 441 -11.10 11.61 32.59
N GLU A 442 -11.34 11.32 33.88
CA GLU A 442 -10.41 10.54 34.73
C GLU A 442 -10.81 9.07 34.94
N LEU A 443 -9.86 8.12 34.90
CA LEU A 443 -10.07 6.69 35.12
C LEU A 443 -9.14 6.39 36.27
N LYS A 444 -9.74 6.23 37.44
CA LYS A 444 -9.01 5.89 38.66
C LYS A 444 -9.01 4.38 38.79
N ILE A 445 -7.91 3.79 38.34
CA ILE A 445 -7.51 2.46 38.75
C ILE A 445 -6.64 2.64 39.99
N SER A 446 -7.09 2.14 41.12
CA SER A 446 -6.23 1.98 42.29
C SER A 446 -5.95 0.49 42.45
N ALA A 447 -4.67 0.11 42.37
CA ALA A 447 -4.24 -1.19 42.83
C ALA A 447 -3.75 -1.02 44.26
N SER A 448 -4.37 -1.71 45.20
CA SER A 448 -3.85 -1.82 46.56
C SER A 448 -3.26 -3.21 46.75
N LEU A 449 -2.11 -3.22 47.40
CA LEU A 449 -1.49 -4.43 47.87
C LEU A 449 -1.67 -4.48 49.38
N ASP A 450 -2.51 -5.40 49.84
CA ASP A 450 -2.70 -5.67 51.26
C ASP A 450 -2.10 -7.05 51.57
N GLY A 451 -0.91 -7.04 52.18
CA GLY A 451 -0.07 -8.22 52.34
C GLY A 451 0.37 -8.83 51.00
N ILE A 452 -0.19 -10.00 50.68
CA ILE A 452 0.12 -10.81 49.49
C ILE A 452 -1.02 -10.81 48.45
N MET A 453 -2.04 -9.99 48.67
CA MET A 453 -3.25 -9.90 47.83
C MET A 453 -3.17 -8.65 46.96
N ILE A 454 -3.29 -8.82 45.64
CA ILE A 454 -3.44 -7.69 44.71
C ILE A 454 -4.93 -7.45 44.52
N THR A 455 -5.42 -6.27 44.93
CA THR A 455 -6.77 -5.82 44.64
C THR A 455 -6.71 -4.69 43.63
N ILE A 456 -7.36 -4.89 42.49
CA ILE A 456 -7.50 -3.88 41.45
C ILE A 456 -8.91 -3.32 41.56
N SER A 457 -9.02 -2.05 41.94
CA SER A 457 -10.28 -1.34 42.11
C SER A 457 -10.51 -0.39 40.94
N PHE A 458 -11.70 -0.49 40.35
CA PHE A 458 -12.17 0.34 39.25
C PHE A 458 -13.28 1.26 39.78
N ILE A 459 -13.03 2.56 39.79
CA ILE A 459 -13.98 3.55 40.33
C ILE A 459 -14.66 4.27 39.17
N GLY A 460 -15.98 4.05 39.01
CA GLY A 460 -16.80 4.71 38.00
C GLY A 460 -18.07 5.35 38.58
N ASN A 461 -18.74 6.21 37.81
CA ASN A 461 -19.95 6.94 38.25
C ASN A 461 -21.15 6.03 38.63
N ASN A 462 -21.09 4.72 38.30
CA ASN A 462 -22.15 3.75 38.58
C ASN A 462 -21.76 2.68 39.64
N GLY A 463 -20.72 2.93 40.45
CA GLY A 463 -20.28 2.06 41.54
C GLY A 463 -18.85 1.53 41.39
N ASN A 464 -18.27 1.08 42.50
CA ASN A 464 -16.91 0.53 42.56
C ASN A 464 -16.95 -0.98 42.30
N GLU A 465 -16.15 -1.47 41.37
CA GLU A 465 -15.89 -2.91 41.18
C GLU A 465 -14.45 -3.24 41.59
N ASN A 466 -14.29 -4.33 42.36
CA ASN A 466 -13.00 -4.80 42.86
C ASN A 466 -12.70 -6.21 42.33
N ILE A 467 -11.51 -6.40 41.75
CA ILE A 467 -10.98 -7.72 41.41
C ILE A 467 -9.85 -8.02 42.39
N THR A 468 -10.03 -9.03 43.23
CA THR A 468 -9.05 -9.45 44.22
C THR A 468 -8.45 -10.79 43.82
N LEU A 469 -7.13 -10.83 43.65
CA LEU A 469 -6.37 -12.02 43.27
C LEU A 469 -5.72 -12.67 44.52
N PRO A 470 -5.90 -13.99 44.74
CA PRO A 470 -5.27 -14.72 45.84
C PRO A 470 -3.75 -14.84 45.66
N PRO A 471 -2.99 -15.17 46.73
CA PRO A 471 -1.57 -14.92 46.78
C PRO A 471 -0.70 -15.80 45.89
N LEU A 472 0.35 -15.20 45.34
CA LEU A 472 1.54 -15.90 44.81
C LEU A 472 2.23 -16.68 45.97
N PRO A 473 2.77 -17.88 45.72
CA PRO A 473 3.60 -18.20 44.57
C PRO A 473 2.83 -19.08 43.58
N PHE A 474 2.38 -18.49 42.47
CA PHE A 474 1.92 -19.27 41.34
C PHE A 474 3.06 -19.38 40.34
N ASN A 475 3.37 -20.61 39.94
CA ASN A 475 4.04 -20.85 38.67
C ASN A 475 3.16 -20.25 37.55
N PRO A 476 3.72 -19.59 36.52
CA PRO A 476 2.96 -19.06 35.38
C PRO A 476 1.90 -20.02 34.81
N ARG A 477 2.21 -21.32 34.76
CA ARG A 477 1.27 -22.38 34.33
C ARG A 477 0.06 -22.59 35.26
N GLN A 478 0.19 -22.27 36.55
CA GLN A 478 -0.90 -22.35 37.52
C GLN A 478 -1.82 -21.13 37.45
N LEU A 479 -1.28 -19.94 37.15
CA LEU A 479 -2.07 -18.74 36.90
C LEU A 479 -2.86 -18.88 35.59
N GLU A 480 -2.21 -19.40 34.55
CA GLU A 480 -2.84 -19.78 33.27
C GLU A 480 -3.96 -20.79 33.51
N SER A 481 -3.67 -21.92 34.18
CA SER A 481 -4.69 -22.93 34.49
C SER A 481 -5.81 -22.40 35.39
N PHE A 482 -5.55 -21.47 36.32
CA PHE A 482 -6.59 -20.84 37.14
C PHE A 482 -7.48 -19.91 36.32
N LEU A 483 -6.89 -19.09 35.45
CA LEU A 483 -7.61 -18.15 34.59
C LEU A 483 -8.43 -18.90 33.54
N GLU A 484 -7.88 -19.93 32.90
CA GLU A 484 -8.61 -20.81 31.96
C GLU A 484 -9.79 -21.54 32.63
N LYS A 485 -9.61 -21.96 33.89
CA LYS A 485 -10.61 -22.74 34.65
C LYS A 485 -11.75 -21.88 35.20
N LYS A 486 -11.50 -20.59 35.46
CA LYS A 486 -12.48 -19.66 36.04
C LYS A 486 -13.09 -18.72 35.00
N TYR A 487 -12.35 -18.42 33.94
CA TYR A 487 -12.74 -17.55 32.84
C TYR A 487 -12.40 -18.28 31.54
N SER A 488 -13.34 -19.05 31.02
CA SER A 488 -13.18 -19.91 29.84
C SER A 488 -12.94 -19.16 28.51
N LYS A 489 -12.57 -17.87 28.57
CA LYS A 489 -12.60 -16.88 27.49
C LYS A 489 -11.43 -15.90 27.52
N ILE A 490 -10.35 -16.23 28.23
CA ILE A 490 -9.14 -15.40 28.35
C ILE A 490 -7.97 -16.22 27.82
N SER A 491 -7.18 -15.62 26.93
CA SER A 491 -5.90 -16.17 26.48
C SER A 491 -4.74 -15.38 27.07
N ILE A 492 -3.73 -16.07 27.60
CA ILE A 492 -2.49 -15.48 28.10
C ILE A 492 -1.42 -15.65 27.03
N LEU A 493 -0.78 -14.56 26.63
CA LEU A 493 0.39 -14.63 25.74
C LEU A 493 1.62 -14.98 26.59
N ASP A 494 2.11 -16.21 26.44
CA ASP A 494 3.32 -16.66 27.12
C ASP A 494 4.56 -15.91 26.58
N GLY A 495 5.47 -15.54 27.48
CA GLY A 495 6.84 -15.12 27.13
C GLY A 495 7.20 -13.64 27.26
N LEU A 496 7.24 -13.12 28.49
CA LEU A 496 8.20 -12.09 28.95
C LEU A 496 8.44 -12.23 30.46
N ILE A 497 8.81 -13.43 30.92
CA ILE A 497 9.28 -13.64 32.29
C ILE A 497 10.72 -14.10 32.20
N SER A 498 11.66 -13.16 32.26
CA SER A 498 13.06 -13.53 32.53
C SER A 498 13.20 -13.76 34.04
N PRO A 499 13.66 -14.94 34.49
CA PRO A 499 13.74 -15.25 35.91
C PRO A 499 14.89 -14.53 36.64
N GLN A 500 15.66 -13.68 35.96
CA GLN A 500 16.88 -13.10 36.54
C GLN A 500 16.78 -11.64 36.96
N ASN A 501 15.70 -10.90 36.67
CA ASN A 501 15.43 -9.59 37.25
C ASN A 501 13.92 -9.33 37.27
N ALA A 502 13.34 -9.17 38.45
CA ALA A 502 11.90 -9.02 38.70
C ALA A 502 11.27 -7.89 37.87
N ARG A 503 10.59 -8.23 36.77
CA ARG A 503 9.71 -7.35 35.98
C ARG A 503 8.62 -8.21 35.38
N ASP A 504 7.52 -8.38 36.11
CA ASP A 504 6.37 -9.16 35.65
C ASP A 504 5.42 -8.25 34.86
N VAL A 505 5.15 -8.62 33.60
CA VAL A 505 4.17 -7.98 32.73
C VAL A 505 2.96 -8.91 32.62
N ILE A 506 1.76 -8.41 32.93
CA ILE A 506 0.51 -9.17 32.78
C ILE A 506 -0.28 -8.57 31.62
N ILE A 507 -0.56 -9.39 30.61
CA ILE A 507 -1.37 -9.02 29.42
C ILE A 507 -2.69 -9.79 29.49
N ILE A 508 -3.83 -9.10 29.40
CA ILE A 508 -5.17 -9.71 29.41
C ILE A 508 -5.83 -9.47 28.06
N ILE A 509 -6.23 -10.56 27.38
CA ILE A 509 -6.94 -10.54 26.09
C ILE A 509 -8.29 -11.28 26.25
N PRO A 510 -9.45 -10.59 26.16
CA PRO A 510 -10.77 -11.17 26.25
C PRO A 510 -11.29 -11.60 24.88
N GLU A 511 -11.95 -12.77 24.80
CA GLU A 511 -12.58 -13.31 23.57
C GLU A 511 -13.76 -12.49 23.01
N GLU A 512 -14.05 -12.77 21.73
CA GLU A 512 -15.13 -12.21 20.93
C GLU A 512 -16.49 -12.30 21.65
N GLY A 513 -17.21 -11.17 21.74
CA GLY A 513 -18.54 -11.08 22.37
C GLY A 513 -18.59 -10.56 23.81
N ALA A 514 -17.47 -10.11 24.40
CA ALA A 514 -17.48 -9.40 25.68
C ALA A 514 -17.83 -7.89 25.50
N PRO A 515 -18.78 -7.31 26.27
CA PRO A 515 -19.23 -5.93 26.07
C PRO A 515 -18.18 -4.88 26.46
N PRO A 516 -18.01 -3.76 25.72
CA PRO A 516 -17.00 -2.72 26.00
C PRO A 516 -17.47 -1.73 27.08
N LYS A 517 -16.57 -1.24 27.94
CA LYS A 517 -16.79 -0.01 28.74
C LYS A 517 -15.56 0.91 28.70
N GLN A 518 -15.83 2.20 28.53
CA GLN A 518 -14.87 3.29 28.25
C GLN A 518 -14.00 3.68 29.46
N ILE A 519 -12.81 4.21 29.16
CA ILE A 519 -11.75 4.66 30.09
C ILE A 519 -11.44 6.10 29.72
N ILE A 520 -11.11 7.05 30.59
CA ILE A 520 -10.46 8.30 30.15
C ILE A 520 -9.52 8.76 31.31
N ILE A 521 -8.39 9.52 31.21
CA ILE A 521 -7.53 9.95 32.39
C ILE A 521 -7.41 11.49 32.73
N LYS A 522 -7.14 11.82 34.02
CA LYS A 522 -6.63 13.08 34.65
C LYS A 522 -6.22 12.79 36.15
N GLU A 523 -5.40 13.64 36.77
CA GLU A 523 -4.68 13.44 38.05
C GLU A 523 -5.39 13.96 39.32
N ILE A 524 -5.21 13.25 40.46
CA ILE A 524 -5.53 13.77 41.80
C ILE A 524 -4.26 13.99 42.62
N GLU A 525 -4.15 15.21 43.17
CA GLU A 525 -3.19 15.65 44.18
C GLU A 525 -3.40 14.95 45.54
N LEU A 526 -2.28 14.64 46.18
CA LEU A 526 -2.19 14.11 47.53
C LEU A 526 -2.68 15.15 48.56
N TYR A 527 -3.68 14.77 49.35
CA TYR A 527 -3.86 15.35 50.68
C TYR A 527 -3.67 14.27 51.75
N SER A 528 -2.62 14.46 52.54
CA SER A 528 -2.55 13.94 53.90
C SER A 528 -3.55 14.68 54.76
N THR A 529 -4.25 13.97 55.65
CA THR A 529 -4.33 14.40 57.05
C THR A 529 -4.65 13.20 57.92
N ASP A 530 -3.75 13.01 58.87
CA ASP A 530 -3.92 12.40 60.18
C ASP A 530 -5.31 12.63 60.80
N ASP A 531 -5.94 11.55 61.27
CA ASP A 531 -6.18 11.26 62.70
C ASP A 531 -6.62 9.80 62.91
#